data_AF-A0A9E4YWM3-F1
#
_entry.id   AF-A0A9E4YWM3-F1
#
_cell.length_a   1.000
_cell.length_b   1.000
_cell.length_c   1.000
_cell.angle_alpha   90.00
_cell.angle_beta   90.00
_cell.angle_gamma   90.00
#
_symmetry.space_group_name_H-M   'P 1'
#
loop_
_entity.id
_entity.type
_entity.pdbx_description
1 polymer ?
#
loop_
_entity_poly.entity_id
_entity_poly.type
_entity_poly.pdbx_seq_one_letter_code
_entity_poly.pdbx_strand_id
1 'polypeptide(L)' 'MGNVIAVNGLRPHIMKTLTAHGDSVMRTESGLTPAERQMVATVVSATNKCQY' A
#
# COMPACT_ATOMS: atom_id res chain seq x y z
N MET A 1 9.68 -10.06 -0.92
CA MET A 1 8.39 -10.07 -0.18
C MET A 1 8.54 -9.14 1.02
N GLY A 2 7.70 -8.10 1.13
CA GLY A 2 7.78 -7.17 2.27
C GLY A 2 7.21 -7.79 3.54
N ASN A 3 7.65 -7.35 4.72
CA ASN A 3 7.15 -7.86 6.01
C ASN A 3 5.63 -7.68 6.17
N VAL A 4 5.03 -6.66 5.54
CA VAL A 4 3.56 -6.50 5.48
C VAL A 4 2.86 -7.71 4.86
N ILE A 5 3.47 -8.36 3.87
CA ILE A 5 2.92 -9.58 3.25
C ILE A 5 3.06 -10.76 4.21
N ALA A 6 4.24 -10.91 4.85
CA ALA A 6 4.53 -12.01 5.76
C ALA A 6 3.59 -11.99 6.99
N VAL A 7 3.39 -10.81 7.59
CA VAL A 7 2.51 -10.66 8.77
C VAL A 7 1.05 -10.93 8.40
N ASN A 8 0.57 -10.35 7.30
CA ASN A 8 -0.83 -10.53 6.89
C ASN A 8 -1.09 -11.94 6.31
N GLY A 9 -0.07 -12.67 5.89
CA GLY A 9 -0.19 -14.08 5.49
C GLY A 9 -0.77 -14.99 6.58
N LEU A 10 -0.62 -14.61 7.87
CA LEU A 10 -1.26 -15.29 9.00
C LEU A 10 -2.78 -15.10 9.04
N ARG A 11 -3.32 -14.12 8.29
CA ARG A 11 -4.74 -13.78 8.19
C ARG A 11 -5.14 -13.64 6.71
N PRO A 12 -5.35 -14.75 5.98
CA PRO A 12 -5.49 -14.75 4.53
C PRO A 12 -6.62 -13.86 3.98
N HIS A 13 -7.73 -13.74 4.72
CA HIS A 13 -8.84 -12.85 4.34
C HIS A 13 -8.42 -11.37 4.34
N ILE A 14 -7.64 -10.94 5.34
CA ILE A 14 -7.10 -9.58 5.43
C ILE A 14 -6.08 -9.36 4.32
N MET A 15 -5.17 -10.31 4.10
CA MET A 15 -4.17 -10.21 3.04
C MET A 15 -4.84 -10.04 1.66
N LYS A 16 -5.88 -10.84 1.37
CA LYS A 16 -6.63 -10.73 0.11
C LYS A 16 -7.24 -9.33 -0.07
N THR A 17 -7.92 -8.81 0.94
CA THR A 17 -8.53 -7.48 0.85
C THR A 17 -7.48 -6.37 0.77
N LEU A 18 -6.38 -6.49 1.51
CA LEU A 18 -5.30 -5.51 1.53
C LEU A 18 -4.60 -5.43 0.18
N THR A 19 -4.27 -6.58 -0.44
CA THR A 19 -3.64 -6.60 -1.77
C THR A 19 -4.58 -6.05 -2.83
N ALA A 20 -5.85 -6.49 -2.84
CA ALA A 20 -6.82 -5.99 -3.81
C ALA A 20 -7.01 -4.47 -3.73
N HIS A 21 -7.08 -3.93 -2.50
CA HIS A 21 -7.18 -2.49 -2.29
C HIS A 21 -5.89 -1.76 -2.66
N GLY A 22 -4.72 -2.26 -2.25
CA GLY A 22 -3.43 -1.69 -2.60
C GLY A 22 -3.21 -1.61 -4.11
N ASP A 23 -3.58 -2.66 -4.84
CA ASP A 23 -3.52 -2.70 -6.31
C ASP A 23 -4.50 -1.72 -6.94
N SER A 24 -5.72 -1.66 -6.42
CA SER A 24 -6.74 -0.71 -6.88
C SER A 24 -6.25 0.73 -6.76
N VAL A 25 -5.61 1.11 -5.65
CA VAL A 25 -5.16 2.49 -5.43
C VAL A 25 -3.84 2.79 -6.14
N MET A 26 -2.88 1.86 -6.16
CA MET A 26 -1.52 2.15 -6.62
C MET A 26 -1.28 1.81 -8.10
N ARG A 27 -2.08 0.94 -8.72
CA ARG A 27 -1.76 0.36 -10.04
C ARG A 27 -2.80 0.58 -11.13
N THR A 28 -4.03 0.94 -10.78
CA THR A 28 -5.07 1.24 -11.77
C THR A 28 -4.79 2.56 -12.48
N GLU A 29 -5.34 2.74 -13.68
CA GLU A 29 -5.28 4.03 -14.37
C GLU A 29 -5.95 5.13 -13.54
N SER A 30 -5.29 6.28 -13.45
CA SER A 30 -5.86 7.51 -12.87
C SER A 30 -5.15 8.72 -13.47
N GLY A 31 -5.61 9.93 -13.12
CA GLY A 31 -4.90 11.17 -13.45
C GLY A 31 -3.56 11.35 -12.75
N LEU A 32 -3.21 10.49 -11.79
CA LEU A 32 -1.92 10.48 -11.09
C LEU A 32 -1.02 9.37 -11.63
N THR A 33 0.22 9.76 -11.92
CA THR A 33 1.32 8.84 -12.22
C THR A 33 1.62 7.95 -11.02
N PRO A 34 2.23 6.76 -11.23
CA PRO A 34 2.66 5.90 -10.13
C PRO A 34 3.61 6.59 -9.15
N ALA A 35 4.48 7.48 -9.64
CA ALA A 35 5.42 8.23 -8.82
C ALA A 35 4.71 9.24 -7.90
N GLU A 36 3.71 9.95 -8.40
CA GLU A 36 2.92 10.89 -7.59
C GLU A 36 2.15 10.17 -6.48
N ARG A 37 1.58 8.99 -6.76
CA ARG A 37 0.93 8.18 -5.71
C ARG A 37 1.91 7.73 -4.65
N GLN A 38 3.12 7.34 -5.05
CA GLN A 38 4.18 6.99 -4.10
C GLN A 38 4.63 8.19 -3.25
N MET A 39 4.69 9.39 -3.84
CA MET A 39 4.99 10.62 -3.11
C MET A 39 3.92 10.91 -2.05
N VAL A 40 2.63 10.81 -2.41
CA VAL A 40 1.52 10.97 -1.45
C VAL A 40 1.65 9.96 -0.31
N ALA A 41 1.85 8.68 -0.63
CA ALA A 41 2.05 7.64 0.38
C ALA A 41 3.23 7.97 1.31
N THR A 42 4.33 8.47 0.76
CA THR A 42 5.54 8.83 1.53
C THR A 42 5.26 9.99 2.49
N VAL A 43 4.63 11.06 2.01
CA VAL A 43 4.33 12.25 2.83
C VAL A 43 3.33 11.90 3.94
N VAL A 44 2.30 11.13 3.63
CA VAL A 44 1.30 10.71 4.64
C VAL A 44 1.95 9.77 5.66
N SER A 45 2.79 8.82 5.25
CA SER A 45 3.52 7.94 6.17
C SER A 45 4.47 8.73 7.08
N ALA A 46 5.21 9.69 6.54
CA ALA A 46 6.08 10.57 7.33
C ALA A 46 5.29 11.39 8.35
N THR A 47 4.15 11.95 7.92
CA THR A 47 3.23 12.71 8.78
C THR A 47 2.72 11.85 9.94
N ASN A 48 2.44 10.56 9.68
CA ASN A 48 1.97 9.60 10.68
C ASN A 48 3.10 8.88 11.42
N LYS A 49 4.38 9.24 11.20
CA LYS A 49 5.55 8.57 11.78
C LYS A 49 5.57 7.05 11.51
N CYS A 50 4.99 6.63 10.39
CA CYS A 50 5.01 5.23 9.94
C CYS A 50 6.40 4.91 9.37
N GLN A 51 7.23 4.22 10.16
CA GLN A 51 8.63 3.94 9.83
C GLN A 51 8.83 2.81 8.82
N TYR A 52 7.86 1.91 8.71
CA TYR A 52 7.89 0.78 7.80
C TYR A 52 7.75 1.26 6.35
#